data_AF-A0AB37T019-F1
#
_entry.id   AF-A0AB37T019-F1
#
_cell.length_a   1.000
_cell.length_b   1.000
_cell.length_c   1.000
_cell.angle_alpha   90.00
_cell.angle_beta   90.00
_cell.angle_gamma   90.00
#
_symmetry.space_group_name_H-M   'P 1'
#
loop_
_entity.id
_entity.type
_entity.pdbx_description
1 polymer ?
#
loop_
_entity_poly.entity_id
_entity_poly.type
_entity_poly.pdbx_seq_one_letter_code
_entity_poly.pdbx_strand_id
1 'polypeptide(L)'
;MAAPPRGGRADRERPRRPGLRRPRPGSFRRPARAHDAGVPRLGNGAAALRPIPRATGERPRPGPIRRTGLRRGFDRVLPRRLGRTARRSPCDTGHSAVKWLRELTPDTREDPGLIGAKAHGLLDLHRLGLPVPAGFVVTTEACRAFLRDGHFPDGLRDELAAATRTLEETAGSSPLTVSVRSGAGVSMPGMMDTILNLRPTAEQLEPAVEAVFASWETPRARTYRELHGIDHDLGTAVIVQEMVYGDRDDRSGTGVAFSRNPNTGEPAPFGDVLFGHQGVDVVAGTSPVLPLTGLATREPHVWKTLTEALDRLEDHYRDAVYVEFTFETGVLWLLQVRPGRFTGAAAIRVAVDLADEGRISRTEAVHRVSRRQVERARTPRIAPRPDTTLLGRGTGACPGVATGRIATTTEAARRMAADGPVILVRPETSPNDMNGLAVAAGILTARGGPASHAAVVARSLGKPAVVGMGTLAIDETNASITVGERTLAEGTLVTIDGTGGEVALGGVPTVTRENGDHLERFLAWTEEDARLSRS
;
A
#
# COMPACT_ATOMS: atom_id res chain seq x y z
N MET A 1 31.68 -33.15 -59.18
CA MET A 1 30.39 -32.65 -59.72
C MET A 1 29.45 -33.83 -59.93
N ALA A 2 28.16 -33.60 -59.69
CA ALA A 2 26.99 -34.46 -59.94
C ALA A 2 26.63 -35.54 -58.88
N ALA A 3 25.39 -35.42 -58.38
CA ALA A 3 24.64 -36.36 -57.54
C ALA A 3 23.56 -37.08 -58.41
N PRO A 4 22.61 -37.86 -57.83
CA PRO A 4 22.64 -39.16 -57.12
C PRO A 4 22.00 -40.27 -58.04
N PRO A 5 21.52 -41.50 -57.62
CA PRO A 5 20.39 -41.72 -56.68
C PRO A 5 20.39 -43.07 -55.87
N ARG A 6 19.28 -43.21 -55.13
CA ARG A 6 18.75 -44.23 -54.19
C ARG A 6 18.99 -45.73 -54.43
N GLY A 7 19.18 -46.46 -53.32
CA GLY A 7 18.40 -47.66 -52.96
C GLY A 7 19.12 -49.03 -52.98
N GLY A 8 19.22 -49.70 -51.82
CA GLY A 8 19.55 -51.13 -51.72
C GLY A 8 20.06 -51.57 -50.35
N ARG A 9 19.35 -52.50 -49.69
CA ARG A 9 19.60 -53.04 -48.33
C ARG A 9 20.49 -54.29 -48.34
N ALA A 10 21.31 -54.45 -47.28
CA ALA A 10 21.77 -55.68 -46.62
C ALA A 10 22.70 -55.25 -45.45
N ASP A 11 22.82 -55.85 -44.26
CA ASP A 11 22.24 -57.02 -43.60
C ASP A 11 22.61 -56.95 -42.09
N ARG A 12 21.79 -57.58 -41.21
CA ARG A 12 22.11 -58.13 -39.84
C ARG A 12 22.58 -57.14 -38.74
N GLU A 13 22.21 -57.18 -37.47
CA GLU A 13 21.58 -58.16 -36.56
C GLU A 13 21.03 -57.35 -35.34
N ARG A 14 19.88 -57.72 -34.78
CA ARG A 14 19.28 -57.08 -33.57
C ARG A 14 19.30 -58.03 -32.38
N PRO A 15 19.75 -57.60 -31.19
CA PRO A 15 19.36 -58.22 -29.92
C PRO A 15 18.08 -57.60 -29.35
N ARG A 16 17.31 -58.43 -28.66
CA ARG A 16 15.92 -58.26 -28.22
C ARG A 16 15.79 -57.30 -27.02
N ARG A 17 14.76 -56.43 -27.05
CA ARG A 17 14.31 -55.63 -25.89
C ARG A 17 13.51 -56.52 -24.90
N PRO A 18 13.73 -56.44 -23.59
CA PRO A 18 12.85 -57.03 -22.60
C PRO A 18 11.58 -56.19 -22.43
N GLY A 19 10.42 -56.85 -22.49
CA GLY A 19 9.11 -56.23 -22.35
C GLY A 19 8.78 -55.86 -20.90
N LEU A 20 8.44 -54.59 -20.67
CA LEU A 20 7.82 -54.13 -19.42
C LEU A 20 6.33 -54.46 -19.43
N ARG A 21 5.93 -55.33 -18.50
CA ARG A 21 4.56 -55.75 -18.23
C ARG A 21 3.76 -54.59 -17.62
N ARG A 22 2.53 -54.38 -18.11
CA ARG A 22 1.49 -53.58 -17.43
C ARG A 22 1.07 -54.28 -16.13
N PRO A 23 0.91 -53.58 -14.99
CA PRO A 23 0.29 -54.17 -13.81
C PRO A 23 -1.25 -54.21 -13.96
N ARG A 24 -1.84 -55.36 -13.65
CA ARG A 24 -3.29 -55.56 -13.46
C ARG A 24 -3.68 -55.23 -12.01
N PRO A 25 -4.95 -54.85 -11.74
CA PRO A 25 -5.40 -54.41 -10.43
C PRO A 25 -5.53 -55.61 -9.46
N GLY A 26 -4.92 -55.47 -8.29
CA GLY A 26 -4.98 -56.44 -7.19
C GLY A 26 -5.93 -55.97 -6.09
N SER A 27 -6.90 -56.83 -5.80
CA SER A 27 -7.87 -56.77 -4.71
C SER A 27 -7.23 -56.66 -3.32
N PHE A 28 -7.73 -55.76 -2.47
CA PHE A 28 -7.54 -55.81 -1.02
C PHE A 28 -8.88 -55.98 -0.29
N ARG A 29 -8.91 -56.98 0.59
CA ARG A 29 -10.03 -57.39 1.46
C ARG A 29 -10.21 -56.41 2.64
N ARG A 30 -11.47 -56.20 3.04
CA ARG A 30 -11.92 -55.64 4.33
C ARG A 30 -11.61 -56.59 5.51
N PRO A 31 -11.39 -56.07 6.73
CA PRO A 31 -12.44 -55.96 7.78
C PRO A 31 -12.27 -54.68 8.64
N ALA A 32 -13.12 -54.19 9.57
CA ALA A 32 -14.48 -54.44 10.09
C ALA A 32 -14.98 -53.12 10.75
N ARG A 33 -16.29 -53.01 11.02
CA ARG A 33 -16.97 -51.86 11.68
C ARG A 33 -16.94 -51.96 13.22
N ALA A 34 -16.87 -50.79 13.88
CA ALA A 34 -17.43 -50.36 15.19
C ALA A 34 -16.51 -49.24 15.75
N HIS A 35 -16.91 -48.13 16.37
CA HIS A 35 -18.14 -47.67 17.01
C HIS A 35 -18.19 -46.13 16.99
N ASP A 36 -19.41 -45.64 17.21
CA ASP A 36 -19.94 -44.30 17.41
C ASP A 36 -19.13 -43.34 18.32
N ALA A 37 -18.94 -42.09 17.88
CA ALA A 37 -18.71 -40.91 18.73
C ALA A 37 -18.84 -39.59 17.94
N GLY A 38 -20.05 -39.03 17.93
CA GLY A 38 -20.36 -37.59 17.99
C GLY A 38 -19.56 -36.59 17.13
N VAL A 39 -20.16 -36.21 15.99
CA VAL A 39 -19.83 -34.96 15.28
C VAL A 39 -20.61 -33.80 15.92
N PRO A 40 -19.96 -32.73 16.45
CA PRO A 40 -20.69 -31.53 16.81
C PRO A 40 -21.02 -30.75 15.55
N ARG A 41 -22.32 -30.56 15.30
CA ARG A 41 -22.84 -29.55 14.36
C ARG A 41 -22.46 -28.16 14.89
N LEU A 42 -21.65 -27.40 14.16
CA LEU A 42 -21.55 -25.96 14.38
C LEU A 42 -22.68 -25.28 13.59
N GLY A 43 -23.71 -24.87 14.33
CA GLY A 43 -24.88 -24.17 13.83
C GLY A 43 -24.61 -22.68 13.60
N ASN A 44 -25.48 -22.11 12.76
CA ASN A 44 -25.72 -20.68 12.62
C ASN A 44 -25.84 -20.01 14.00
N GLY A 45 -24.92 -19.08 14.28
CA GLY A 45 -24.96 -18.25 15.47
C GLY A 45 -24.62 -16.81 15.10
N ALA A 46 -25.64 -16.00 14.88
CA ALA A 46 -25.52 -14.55 14.90
C ALA A 46 -24.97 -14.12 16.26
N ALA A 47 -23.82 -13.46 16.27
CA ALA A 47 -23.24 -12.91 17.49
C ALA A 47 -24.06 -11.68 17.93
N ALA A 48 -24.97 -11.88 18.88
CA ALA A 48 -25.62 -10.81 19.61
C ALA A 48 -24.57 -10.07 20.46
N LEU A 49 -24.43 -8.76 20.21
CA LEU A 49 -23.67 -7.84 21.05
C LEU A 49 -24.24 -7.85 22.48
N ARG A 50 -23.41 -8.23 23.46
CA ARG A 50 -23.71 -8.03 24.89
C ARG A 50 -23.31 -6.63 25.34
N PRO A 51 -24.07 -5.97 26.24
CA PRO A 51 -23.76 -4.61 26.69
C PRO A 51 -22.56 -4.56 27.63
N ILE A 52 -21.75 -3.50 27.49
CA ILE A 52 -20.61 -3.17 28.35
C ILE A 52 -21.14 -2.68 29.73
N PRO A 53 -20.56 -3.12 30.87
CA PRO A 53 -20.98 -2.62 32.18
C PRO A 53 -20.55 -1.17 32.40
N ARG A 54 -21.46 -0.33 32.91
CA ARG A 54 -21.15 1.03 33.39
C ARG A 54 -20.20 0.95 34.59
N ALA A 55 -18.99 1.47 34.45
CA ALA A 55 -18.10 1.73 35.57
C ALA A 55 -18.57 2.97 36.33
N THR A 56 -19.15 2.76 37.52
CA THR A 56 -19.33 3.78 38.55
C THR A 56 -17.99 3.99 39.26
N GLY A 57 -17.34 5.12 39.00
CA GLY A 57 -16.13 5.54 39.71
C GLY A 57 -16.07 7.06 39.76
N GLU A 58 -16.29 7.63 40.95
CA GLU A 58 -16.23 9.06 41.24
C GLU A 58 -14.86 9.64 40.87
N ARG A 59 -14.85 10.76 40.14
CA ARG A 59 -13.66 11.59 39.93
C ARG A 59 -13.57 12.65 41.04
N PRO A 60 -12.39 12.93 41.63
CA PRO A 60 -12.24 14.02 42.58
C PRO A 60 -12.30 15.39 41.89
N ARG A 61 -12.97 16.36 42.52
CA ARG A 61 -13.07 17.76 42.06
C ARG A 61 -11.75 18.50 42.28
N PRO A 62 -11.27 19.35 41.34
CA PRO A 62 -10.18 20.28 41.62
C PRO A 62 -10.70 21.48 42.45
N GLY A 63 -9.96 21.84 43.50
CA GLY A 63 -10.21 23.02 44.33
C GLY A 63 -9.87 24.35 43.65
N PRO A 64 -10.34 25.49 44.20
CA PRO A 64 -10.26 26.78 43.53
C PRO A 64 -8.87 27.41 43.64
N ILE A 65 -8.32 27.82 42.50
CA ILE A 65 -7.10 28.61 42.41
C ILE A 65 -7.43 30.09 42.68
N ARG A 66 -6.81 30.66 43.72
CA ARG A 66 -6.88 32.08 44.08
C ARG A 66 -6.27 32.94 42.96
N ARG A 67 -7.05 33.84 42.37
CA ARG A 67 -6.55 34.97 41.56
C ARG A 67 -6.40 36.20 42.45
N THR A 68 -5.16 36.61 42.68
CA THR A 68 -4.79 37.92 43.20
C THR A 68 -5.06 38.98 42.14
N GLY A 69 -5.67 40.09 42.57
CA GLY A 69 -6.10 41.17 41.69
C GLY A 69 -4.99 42.14 41.31
N LEU A 70 -5.21 42.82 40.20
CA LEU A 70 -4.81 44.22 40.04
C LEU A 70 -5.92 44.94 39.26
N ARG A 71 -6.49 45.97 39.89
CA ARG A 71 -7.48 46.89 39.33
C ARG A 71 -6.78 48.01 38.56
N ARG A 72 -7.39 48.44 37.45
CA ARG A 72 -7.46 49.79 36.84
C ARG A 72 -8.20 49.56 35.51
N GLY A 73 -9.44 49.97 35.24
CA GLY A 73 -10.11 51.24 35.53
C GLY A 73 -9.98 52.12 34.28
N PHE A 74 -10.98 52.12 33.39
CA PHE A 74 -11.33 53.25 32.52
C PHE A 74 -12.72 53.06 31.86
N ASP A 75 -13.59 53.98 32.27
CA ASP A 75 -14.82 54.57 31.76
C ASP A 75 -15.67 54.03 30.58
N ARG A 76 -16.98 54.09 30.89
CA ARG A 76 -18.16 54.11 30.02
C ARG A 76 -18.08 55.18 28.93
N VAL A 77 -18.54 54.84 27.72
CA VAL A 77 -19.47 55.68 26.94
C VAL A 77 -20.45 54.78 26.18
N LEU A 78 -21.74 54.99 26.41
CA LEU A 78 -22.89 54.40 25.71
C LEU A 78 -23.56 55.54 24.91
N PRO A 79 -24.01 55.31 23.66
CA PRO A 79 -25.12 56.09 23.13
C PRO A 79 -26.30 55.21 22.69
N ARG A 80 -27.40 55.44 23.41
CA ARG A 80 -28.79 55.66 22.97
C ARG A 80 -29.39 54.81 21.83
N ARG A 81 -30.43 54.06 22.22
CA ARG A 81 -31.52 53.55 21.36
C ARG A 81 -32.28 54.71 20.70
N LEU A 82 -32.56 54.56 19.40
CA LEU A 82 -33.66 55.21 18.69
C LEU A 82 -34.43 54.13 17.91
N GLY A 83 -35.76 54.27 17.90
CA GLY A 83 -36.72 53.22 17.62
C GLY A 83 -37.02 52.91 16.15
N ARG A 84 -37.66 51.73 16.02
CA ARG A 84 -38.34 51.09 14.88
C ARG A 84 -38.75 52.00 13.69
N THR A 85 -38.46 51.53 12.48
CA THR A 85 -39.47 51.29 11.44
C THR A 85 -39.09 50.07 10.60
N ALA A 86 -40.00 49.11 10.47
CA ALA A 86 -39.84 47.93 9.65
C ALA A 86 -39.95 48.27 8.16
N ARG A 87 -38.94 47.89 7.38
CA ARG A 87 -39.06 47.62 5.94
C ARG A 87 -38.49 46.23 5.71
N ARG A 88 -39.36 45.31 5.28
CA ARG A 88 -38.95 43.99 4.79
C ARG A 88 -38.22 44.21 3.48
N SER A 89 -36.90 44.00 3.48
CA SER A 89 -36.14 43.74 2.26
C SER A 89 -36.20 42.24 1.96
N PRO A 90 -36.36 41.80 0.70
CA PRO A 90 -36.37 40.39 0.38
C PRO A 90 -34.98 39.82 0.68
N CYS A 91 -34.95 38.78 1.52
CA CYS A 91 -33.74 37.98 1.74
C CYS A 91 -33.56 37.13 0.50
N ASP A 92 -32.86 37.65 -0.50
CA ASP A 92 -32.27 36.85 -1.56
C ASP A 92 -30.84 36.54 -1.13
N THR A 93 -30.70 35.52 -0.28
CA THR A 93 -29.43 34.86 -0.04
C THR A 93 -29.52 33.47 -0.64
N GLY A 94 -29.20 33.39 -1.93
CA GLY A 94 -28.79 32.15 -2.58
C GLY A 94 -27.55 31.60 -1.90
N HIS A 95 -27.71 31.00 -0.72
CA HIS A 95 -26.78 29.97 -0.26
C HIS A 95 -27.07 28.77 -1.13
N SER A 96 -26.21 28.54 -2.13
CA SER A 96 -26.05 27.20 -2.70
C SER A 96 -26.01 26.23 -1.53
N ALA A 97 -27.01 25.34 -1.41
CA ALA A 97 -27.00 24.32 -0.39
C ALA A 97 -25.66 23.60 -0.45
N VAL A 98 -24.95 23.51 0.68
CA VAL A 98 -23.65 22.82 0.74
C VAL A 98 -23.92 21.36 0.39
N LYS A 99 -23.42 20.92 -0.77
CA LYS A 99 -23.54 19.53 -1.19
C LYS A 99 -22.45 18.74 -0.47
N TRP A 100 -22.82 17.71 0.28
CA TRP A 100 -21.87 16.93 1.08
C TRP A 100 -21.17 15.82 0.31
N LEU A 101 -21.74 15.42 -0.84
CA LEU A 101 -21.30 14.29 -1.66
C LEU A 101 -20.96 14.72 -3.10
N ARG A 102 -20.05 13.98 -3.73
CA ARG A 102 -19.70 14.11 -5.15
C ARG A 102 -19.71 12.75 -5.82
N GLU A 103 -20.33 12.65 -6.98
CA GLU A 103 -20.29 11.43 -7.77
C GLU A 103 -18.92 11.29 -8.44
N LEU A 104 -18.43 10.06 -8.57
CA LEU A 104 -17.20 9.77 -9.28
C LEU A 104 -17.49 9.64 -10.78
N THR A 105 -17.61 10.78 -11.46
CA THR A 105 -17.87 10.83 -12.90
C THR A 105 -16.78 11.65 -13.61
N PRO A 106 -16.62 11.49 -14.94
CA PRO A 106 -15.67 12.27 -15.73
C PRO A 106 -15.90 13.78 -15.65
N ASP A 107 -17.10 14.24 -15.31
CA ASP A 107 -17.48 15.66 -15.28
C ASP A 107 -17.29 16.32 -13.93
N THR A 108 -17.20 15.54 -12.84
CA THR A 108 -16.93 16.07 -11.51
C THR A 108 -15.59 16.80 -11.50
N ARG A 109 -15.56 18.05 -11.01
CA ARG A 109 -14.35 18.90 -10.90
C ARG A 109 -14.23 19.37 -9.45
N GLU A 110 -13.37 18.72 -8.69
CA GLU A 110 -13.23 18.98 -7.26
C GLU A 110 -11.78 18.92 -6.82
N ASP A 111 -11.45 19.76 -5.84
CA ASP A 111 -10.11 19.88 -5.28
C ASP A 111 -9.75 18.66 -4.42
N PRO A 112 -8.51 18.13 -4.51
CA PRO A 112 -8.06 17.03 -3.66
C PRO A 112 -8.20 17.27 -2.15
N GLY A 113 -8.21 18.53 -1.69
CA GLY A 113 -8.48 18.90 -0.30
C GLY A 113 -9.92 18.66 0.12
N LEU A 114 -10.88 18.74 -0.80
CA LEU A 114 -12.30 18.50 -0.53
C LEU A 114 -12.65 17.00 -0.61
N ILE A 115 -12.19 16.30 -1.63
CA ILE A 115 -12.57 14.90 -1.90
C ILE A 115 -11.49 13.88 -1.52
N GLY A 116 -10.31 14.33 -1.14
CA GLY A 116 -9.18 13.47 -0.85
C GLY A 116 -8.41 13.04 -2.10
N ALA A 117 -7.13 12.71 -1.91
CA ALA A 117 -6.23 12.38 -3.03
C ALA A 117 -6.64 11.10 -3.76
N LYS A 118 -7.20 10.11 -3.05
CA LYS A 118 -7.66 8.85 -3.67
C LYS A 118 -8.85 9.08 -4.61
N ALA A 119 -9.87 9.83 -4.16
CA ALA A 119 -11.03 10.12 -4.98
C ALA A 119 -10.65 10.98 -6.19
N HIS A 120 -9.73 11.94 -5.99
CA HIS A 120 -9.22 12.74 -7.09
C HIS A 120 -8.53 11.86 -8.16
N GLY A 121 -7.70 10.90 -7.74
CA GLY A 121 -7.12 9.92 -8.67
C GLY A 121 -8.18 9.08 -9.40
N LEU A 122 -9.28 8.68 -8.73
CA LEU A 122 -10.40 7.98 -9.39
C LEU A 122 -11.08 8.87 -10.44
N LEU A 123 -11.23 10.18 -10.19
CA LEU A 123 -11.74 11.11 -11.18
C LEU A 123 -10.83 11.22 -12.40
N ASP A 124 -9.50 11.24 -12.21
CA ASP A 124 -8.54 11.25 -13.32
C ASP A 124 -8.65 9.98 -14.16
N LEU A 125 -8.77 8.82 -13.52
CA LEU A 125 -9.00 7.55 -14.22
C LEU A 125 -10.29 7.58 -15.06
N HIS A 126 -11.40 8.10 -14.51
CA HIS A 126 -12.65 8.27 -15.25
C HIS A 126 -12.52 9.24 -16.43
N ARG A 127 -11.84 10.38 -16.26
CA ARG A 127 -11.60 11.37 -17.34
C ARG A 127 -10.75 10.79 -18.46
N LEU A 128 -9.84 9.90 -18.12
CA LEU A 128 -9.06 9.12 -19.07
C LEU A 128 -9.87 7.95 -19.65
N GLY A 129 -11.16 7.78 -19.34
CA GLY A 129 -11.95 6.67 -19.85
C GLY A 129 -11.37 5.30 -19.50
N LEU A 130 -10.68 5.19 -18.36
CA LEU A 130 -10.18 3.95 -17.82
C LEU A 130 -11.27 3.26 -17.00
N PRO A 131 -11.27 1.92 -16.91
CA PRO A 131 -12.34 1.20 -16.21
C PRO A 131 -12.21 1.38 -14.70
N VAL A 132 -13.17 2.08 -14.10
CA VAL A 132 -13.23 2.35 -12.67
C VAL A 132 -14.62 1.96 -12.17
N PRO A 133 -14.74 1.22 -11.05
CA PRO A 133 -16.05 0.85 -10.52
C PRO A 133 -16.84 2.09 -10.11
N ALA A 134 -18.16 2.06 -10.34
CA ALA A 134 -19.05 3.17 -10.04
C ALA A 134 -19.01 3.51 -8.54
N GLY A 135 -19.20 4.79 -8.21
CA GLY A 135 -19.16 5.21 -6.81
C GLY A 135 -19.30 6.71 -6.62
N PHE A 136 -19.20 7.11 -5.36
CA PHE A 136 -19.25 8.50 -4.93
C PHE A 136 -18.30 8.73 -3.76
N VAL A 137 -18.08 10.01 -3.45
CA VAL A 137 -17.25 10.44 -2.33
C VAL A 137 -18.02 11.39 -1.43
N VAL A 138 -18.03 11.10 -0.13
CA VAL A 138 -18.46 12.01 0.92
C VAL A 138 -17.27 12.89 1.30
N THR A 139 -17.46 14.20 1.26
CA THR A 139 -16.37 15.19 1.33
C THR A 139 -15.71 15.29 2.71
N THR A 140 -14.51 15.87 2.75
CA THR A 140 -13.82 16.23 4.01
C THR A 140 -14.62 17.27 4.81
N GLU A 141 -15.42 18.12 4.15
CA GLU A 141 -16.34 19.06 4.81
C GLU A 141 -17.39 18.35 5.65
N ALA A 142 -17.99 17.28 5.12
CA ALA A 142 -18.94 16.46 5.86
C ALA A 142 -18.29 15.81 7.08
N CYS A 143 -17.04 15.34 6.94
CA CYS A 143 -16.26 14.81 8.05
C CYS A 143 -16.03 15.86 9.14
N ARG A 144 -15.61 17.08 8.76
CA ARG A 144 -15.39 18.18 9.71
C ARG A 144 -16.68 18.56 10.44
N ALA A 145 -17.80 18.62 9.72
CA ALA A 145 -19.10 18.88 10.33
C ALA A 145 -19.47 17.79 11.34
N PHE A 146 -19.31 16.53 10.95
CA PHE A 146 -19.55 15.38 11.83
C PHE A 146 -18.68 15.40 13.10
N LEU A 147 -17.37 15.65 12.95
CA LEU A 147 -16.44 15.68 14.09
C LEU A 147 -16.71 16.85 15.05
N ARG A 148 -17.22 17.97 14.53
CA ARG A 148 -17.59 19.14 15.35
C ARG A 148 -18.90 18.91 16.10
N ASP A 149 -19.91 18.39 15.42
CA ASP A 149 -21.29 18.37 15.93
C ASP A 149 -21.65 17.01 16.58
N GLY A 150 -20.87 15.96 16.32
CA GLY A 150 -21.07 14.60 16.86
C GLY A 150 -22.16 13.80 16.15
N HIS A 151 -22.72 14.31 15.06
CA HIS A 151 -23.71 13.66 14.21
C HIS A 151 -23.57 14.13 12.75
N PHE A 152 -24.20 13.44 11.80
CA PHE A 152 -24.18 13.86 10.40
C PHE A 152 -24.78 15.25 10.19
N PRO A 153 -24.20 16.09 9.31
CA PRO A 153 -24.81 17.36 8.95
C PRO A 153 -26.16 17.17 8.26
N ASP A 154 -27.03 18.16 8.40
CA ASP A 154 -28.35 18.16 7.77
C ASP A 154 -28.24 17.97 6.24
N GLY A 155 -29.09 17.10 5.70
CA GLY A 155 -29.11 16.75 4.27
C GLY A 155 -28.17 15.61 3.84
N LEU A 156 -27.13 15.27 4.62
CA LEU A 156 -26.20 14.19 4.23
C LEU A 156 -26.88 12.82 4.12
N ARG A 157 -27.83 12.50 5.00
CA ARG A 157 -28.56 11.22 4.95
C ARG A 157 -29.39 11.10 3.67
N ASP A 158 -30.04 12.17 3.26
CA ASP A 158 -30.82 12.23 2.03
C ASP A 158 -29.92 12.13 0.79
N GLU A 159 -28.76 12.80 0.81
CA GLU A 159 -27.74 12.68 -0.25
C GLU A 159 -27.19 11.26 -0.36
N LEU A 160 -26.89 10.59 0.76
CA LEU A 160 -26.43 9.20 0.79
C LEU A 160 -27.47 8.25 0.19
N ALA A 161 -28.74 8.41 0.57
CA ALA A 161 -29.83 7.60 0.04
C ALA A 161 -30.05 7.84 -1.45
N ALA A 162 -29.93 9.09 -1.93
CA ALA A 162 -30.01 9.41 -3.35
C ALA A 162 -28.86 8.81 -4.16
N ALA A 163 -27.62 9.01 -3.71
CA ALA A 163 -26.42 8.50 -4.38
C ALA A 163 -26.40 6.97 -4.42
N THR A 164 -26.91 6.33 -3.37
CA THR A 164 -27.09 4.87 -3.30
C THR A 164 -28.03 4.36 -4.39
N ARG A 165 -29.19 5.00 -4.59
CA ARG A 165 -30.14 4.61 -5.65
C ARG A 165 -29.51 4.77 -7.03
N THR A 166 -28.81 5.89 -7.26
CA THR A 166 -28.07 6.11 -8.51
C THR A 166 -26.98 5.05 -8.71
N LEU A 167 -26.32 4.62 -7.64
CA LEU A 167 -25.32 3.55 -7.71
C LEU A 167 -25.97 2.20 -8.04
N GLU A 168 -27.13 1.88 -7.47
CA GLU A 168 -27.90 0.66 -7.79
C GLU A 168 -28.37 0.64 -9.26
N GLU A 169 -28.69 1.80 -9.84
CA GLU A 169 -29.10 1.93 -11.25
C GLU A 169 -27.92 1.84 -12.22
N THR A 170 -26.72 2.27 -11.79
CA THR A 170 -25.52 2.35 -12.66
C THR A 170 -24.58 1.17 -12.50
N ALA A 171 -24.67 0.43 -11.40
CA ALA A 171 -23.85 -0.73 -11.11
C ALA A 171 -24.04 -1.85 -12.13
N GLY A 172 -22.94 -2.53 -12.45
CA GLY A 172 -22.94 -3.70 -13.34
C GLY A 172 -23.34 -5.01 -12.65
N SER A 173 -23.36 -5.03 -11.32
CA SER A 173 -23.52 -6.22 -10.50
C SER A 173 -24.85 -6.29 -9.74
N SER A 174 -25.44 -7.49 -9.68
CA SER A 174 -26.65 -7.78 -8.88
C SER A 174 -26.50 -9.13 -8.14
N PRO A 175 -26.65 -9.18 -6.80
CA PRO A 175 -26.90 -8.05 -5.90
C PRO A 175 -25.68 -7.12 -5.75
N LEU A 176 -25.92 -5.81 -5.70
CA LEU A 176 -24.89 -4.80 -5.49
C LEU A 176 -24.32 -4.89 -4.07
N THR A 177 -22.99 -4.86 -3.97
CA THR A 177 -22.30 -4.55 -2.72
C THR A 177 -21.26 -3.47 -2.95
N VAL A 178 -20.88 -2.78 -1.88
CA VAL A 178 -19.97 -1.63 -1.92
C VAL A 178 -18.83 -1.79 -0.92
N SER A 179 -17.71 -1.15 -1.26
CA SER A 179 -16.61 -0.84 -0.35
C SER A 179 -16.76 0.59 0.17
N VAL A 180 -16.40 0.79 1.44
CA VAL A 180 -16.32 2.09 2.10
C VAL A 180 -14.88 2.32 2.52
N ARG A 181 -14.20 3.22 1.82
CA ARG A 181 -12.75 3.45 1.93
C ARG A 181 -12.48 4.88 2.35
N SER A 182 -11.58 5.07 3.31
CA SER A 182 -11.06 6.39 3.67
C SER A 182 -10.15 6.99 2.59
N GLY A 183 -10.23 8.31 2.41
CA GLY A 183 -9.40 9.08 1.50
C GLY A 183 -9.12 10.49 2.05
N ALA A 184 -8.09 10.66 2.86
CA ALA A 184 -7.64 12.00 3.24
C ALA A 184 -6.90 12.69 2.07
N GLY A 185 -6.80 14.02 2.12
CA GLY A 185 -5.99 14.80 1.17
C GLY A 185 -4.50 14.46 1.23
N VAL A 186 -4.03 13.98 2.38
CA VAL A 186 -2.67 13.46 2.60
C VAL A 186 -2.71 11.96 2.84
N SER A 187 -1.77 11.22 2.23
CA SER A 187 -1.70 9.76 2.38
C SER A 187 -1.37 9.35 3.82
N MET A 188 -2.26 8.57 4.45
CA MET A 188 -2.06 7.97 5.79
C MET A 188 -2.19 6.43 5.72
N PRO A 189 -1.16 5.70 5.28
CA PRO A 189 -1.24 4.25 5.04
C PRO A 189 -1.48 3.47 6.34
N GLY A 190 -2.47 2.57 6.34
CA GLY A 190 -2.76 1.67 7.48
C GLY A 190 -3.38 2.35 8.72
N MET A 191 -3.67 3.65 8.66
CA MET A 191 -4.15 4.41 9.83
C MET A 191 -5.67 4.51 9.90
N MET A 192 -6.35 4.24 8.79
CA MET A 192 -7.76 4.51 8.59
C MET A 192 -8.50 3.23 8.22
N ASP A 193 -9.77 3.17 8.58
CA ASP A 193 -10.57 1.96 8.35
C ASP A 193 -11.00 1.85 6.88
N THR A 194 -11.22 0.60 6.47
CA THR A 194 -11.79 0.21 5.18
C THR A 194 -12.73 -0.95 5.44
N ILE A 195 -13.97 -0.83 4.96
CA ILE A 195 -15.01 -1.83 5.16
C ILE A 195 -15.43 -2.32 3.77
N LEU A 196 -15.45 -3.64 3.57
CA LEU A 196 -15.75 -4.27 2.28
C LEU A 196 -17.06 -5.07 2.37
N ASN A 197 -17.65 -5.37 1.21
CA ASN A 197 -18.83 -6.25 1.08
C ASN A 197 -20.07 -5.78 1.84
N LEU A 198 -20.30 -4.46 1.90
CA LEU A 198 -21.52 -3.91 2.49
C LEU A 198 -22.64 -3.91 1.47
N ARG A 199 -23.86 -4.26 1.88
CA ARG A 199 -25.02 -3.91 1.05
C ARG A 199 -25.24 -2.41 1.20
N PRO A 200 -25.60 -1.70 0.12
CA PRO A 200 -25.77 -0.26 0.18
C PRO A 200 -27.14 0.10 0.80
N THR A 201 -27.48 -0.45 1.96
CA THR A 201 -28.66 -0.03 2.72
C THR A 201 -28.27 1.05 3.72
N ALA A 202 -29.18 1.97 4.04
CA ALA A 202 -28.91 3.02 5.04
C ALA A 202 -28.40 2.44 6.38
N GLU A 203 -29.00 1.34 6.82
CA GLU A 203 -28.64 0.62 8.05
C GLU A 203 -27.17 0.12 8.09
N GLN A 204 -26.55 -0.12 6.94
CA GLN A 204 -25.17 -0.59 6.84
C GLN A 204 -24.20 0.52 6.41
N LEU A 205 -24.64 1.38 5.49
CA LEU A 205 -23.79 2.42 4.91
C LEU A 205 -23.57 3.59 5.87
N GLU A 206 -24.60 4.04 6.58
CA GLU A 206 -24.44 5.18 7.51
C GLU A 206 -23.45 4.86 8.64
N PRO A 207 -23.55 3.72 9.37
CA PRO A 207 -22.58 3.40 10.41
C PRO A 207 -21.16 3.20 9.86
N ALA A 208 -21.04 2.73 8.61
CA ALA A 208 -19.74 2.59 7.95
C ALA A 208 -19.10 3.94 7.65
N VAL A 209 -19.87 4.92 7.17
CA VAL A 209 -19.40 6.30 6.96
C VAL A 209 -19.04 6.96 8.30
N GLU A 210 -19.87 6.79 9.33
CA GLU A 210 -19.58 7.28 10.70
C GLU A 210 -18.29 6.68 11.25
N ALA A 211 -18.09 5.36 11.07
CA ALA A 211 -16.86 4.69 11.51
C ALA A 211 -15.62 5.24 10.82
N VAL A 212 -15.68 5.50 9.50
CA VAL A 212 -14.56 6.11 8.78
C VAL A 212 -14.29 7.53 9.26
N PHE A 213 -15.32 8.36 9.47
CA PHE A 213 -15.12 9.70 10.05
C PHE A 213 -14.50 9.63 11.45
N ALA A 214 -15.02 8.78 12.32
CA ALA A 214 -14.50 8.58 13.67
C ALA A 214 -13.06 8.05 13.67
N SER A 215 -12.67 7.26 12.65
CA SER A 215 -11.31 6.72 12.52
C SER A 215 -10.24 7.83 12.43
N TRP A 216 -10.61 9.04 11.98
CA TRP A 216 -9.73 10.21 11.96
C TRP A 216 -9.24 10.60 13.37
N GLU A 217 -10.06 10.45 14.39
CA GLU A 217 -9.71 10.84 15.78
C GLU A 217 -9.13 9.67 16.60
N THR A 218 -8.88 8.51 15.98
CA THR A 218 -8.24 7.39 16.69
C THR A 218 -6.85 7.77 17.20
N PRO A 219 -6.41 7.23 18.36
CA PRO A 219 -5.08 7.53 18.90
C PRO A 219 -3.95 7.30 17.90
N ARG A 220 -4.05 6.21 17.11
CA ARG A 220 -3.07 5.89 16.06
C ARG A 220 -3.01 6.99 14.98
N ALA A 221 -4.16 7.47 14.51
CA ALA A 221 -4.23 8.48 13.45
C ALA A 221 -3.73 9.85 13.95
N ARG A 222 -4.08 10.23 15.18
CA ARG A 222 -3.57 11.46 15.84
C ARG A 222 -2.06 11.47 15.96
N THR A 223 -1.48 10.41 16.53
CA THR A 223 -0.03 10.30 16.67
C THR A 223 0.67 10.33 15.31
N TYR A 224 0.11 9.69 14.28
CA TYR A 224 0.65 9.79 12.92
C TYR A 224 0.67 11.24 12.42
N ARG A 225 -0.43 11.98 12.61
CA ARG A 225 -0.52 13.37 12.18
C ARG A 225 0.51 14.26 12.90
N GLU A 226 0.65 14.11 14.20
CA GLU A 226 1.65 14.82 15.00
C GLU A 226 3.07 14.54 14.52
N LEU A 227 3.41 13.26 14.30
CA LEU A 227 4.75 12.85 13.82
C LEU A 227 5.07 13.35 12.41
N HIS A 228 4.05 13.55 11.58
CA HIS A 228 4.20 13.93 10.17
C HIS A 228 3.82 15.38 9.88
N GLY A 229 3.50 16.18 10.91
CA GLY A 229 3.11 17.58 10.75
C GLY A 229 1.83 17.78 9.92
N ILE A 230 0.90 16.82 9.99
CA ILE A 230 -0.37 16.88 9.26
C ILE A 230 -1.39 17.60 10.14
N ASP A 231 -2.05 18.61 9.58
CA ASP A 231 -3.07 19.37 10.29
C ASP A 231 -4.26 18.47 10.68
N HIS A 232 -4.70 18.61 11.93
CA HIS A 232 -5.82 17.85 12.50
C HIS A 232 -7.16 18.29 11.90
N ASP A 233 -7.25 19.52 11.41
CA ASP A 233 -8.47 20.12 10.88
C ASP A 233 -8.75 19.72 9.42
N LEU A 234 -7.89 18.91 8.77
CA LEU A 234 -8.13 18.47 7.39
C LEU A 234 -9.37 17.58 7.25
N GLY A 235 -9.57 16.65 8.18
CA GLY A 235 -10.57 15.58 8.08
C GLY A 235 -10.23 14.52 7.02
N THR A 236 -11.17 13.60 6.78
CA THR A 236 -11.03 12.53 5.79
C THR A 236 -12.27 12.46 4.89
N ALA A 237 -12.10 12.22 3.60
CA ALA A 237 -13.21 11.89 2.72
C ALA A 237 -13.53 10.39 2.81
N VAL A 238 -14.76 10.02 2.45
CA VAL A 238 -15.22 8.62 2.42
C VAL A 238 -15.63 8.26 1.01
N ILE A 239 -14.93 7.32 0.41
CA ILE A 239 -15.23 6.79 -0.92
C ILE A 239 -16.14 5.58 -0.74
N VAL A 240 -17.31 5.62 -1.36
CA VAL A 240 -18.23 4.50 -1.46
C VAL A 240 -18.22 4.04 -2.91
N GLN A 241 -17.80 2.80 -3.15
CA GLN A 241 -17.54 2.30 -4.50
C GLN A 241 -18.06 0.87 -4.66
N GLU A 242 -18.66 0.56 -5.80
CA GLU A 242 -19.07 -0.79 -6.19
C GLU A 242 -17.93 -1.80 -5.98
N MET A 243 -18.27 -2.95 -5.41
CA MET A 243 -17.32 -4.05 -5.25
C MET A 243 -17.02 -4.70 -6.59
N VAL A 244 -15.74 -4.97 -6.82
CA VAL A 244 -15.25 -5.86 -7.87
C VAL A 244 -14.52 -7.02 -7.20
N TYR A 245 -14.79 -8.24 -7.65
CA TYR A 245 -14.35 -9.46 -6.99
C TYR A 245 -13.19 -10.12 -7.71
N GLY A 246 -12.02 -10.11 -7.07
CA GLY A 246 -10.84 -10.85 -7.55
C GLY A 246 -10.89 -12.35 -7.29
N ASP A 247 -11.91 -12.84 -6.57
CA ASP A 247 -12.10 -14.24 -6.17
C ASP A 247 -13.38 -14.87 -6.75
N ARG A 248 -13.99 -14.25 -7.75
CA ARG A 248 -15.26 -14.73 -8.34
C ARG A 248 -15.11 -16.04 -9.09
N ASP A 249 -14.07 -16.17 -9.90
CA ASP A 249 -13.78 -17.33 -10.73
C ASP A 249 -12.27 -17.45 -11.04
N ASP A 250 -11.89 -18.49 -11.77
CA ASP A 250 -10.49 -18.74 -12.17
C ASP A 250 -9.88 -17.67 -13.08
N ARG A 251 -10.73 -16.78 -13.61
CA ARG A 251 -10.41 -15.63 -14.47
C ARG A 251 -10.50 -14.30 -13.70
N SER A 252 -10.47 -14.38 -12.37
CA SER A 252 -10.51 -13.22 -11.49
C SER A 252 -9.22 -13.13 -10.68
N GLY A 253 -8.87 -11.91 -10.27
CA GLY A 253 -7.70 -11.66 -9.45
C GLY A 253 -7.53 -10.18 -9.13
N THR A 254 -6.48 -9.88 -8.38
CA THR A 254 -6.17 -8.54 -7.91
C THR A 254 -4.66 -8.33 -7.87
N GLY A 255 -4.23 -7.08 -7.93
CA GLY A 255 -2.81 -6.80 -7.97
C GLY A 255 -2.47 -5.33 -7.84
N VAL A 256 -1.18 -5.10 -7.87
CA VAL A 256 -0.58 -3.77 -7.85
C VAL A 256 0.41 -3.68 -9.00
N ALA A 257 0.42 -2.54 -9.70
CA ALA A 257 1.30 -2.34 -10.83
C ALA A 257 1.97 -0.97 -10.76
N PHE A 258 3.24 -0.93 -11.11
CA PHE A 258 3.99 0.28 -11.41
C PHE A 258 4.21 0.31 -12.92
N SER A 259 4.08 1.48 -13.54
CA SER A 259 4.35 1.63 -14.98
C SER A 259 5.83 1.42 -15.32
N ARG A 260 6.73 1.74 -14.36
CA ARG A 260 8.16 1.48 -14.42
C ARG A 260 8.64 0.75 -13.17
N ASN A 261 9.74 0.02 -13.24
CA ASN A 261 10.27 -0.70 -12.09
C ASN A 261 10.71 0.27 -10.96
N PRO A 262 10.11 0.20 -9.75
CA PRO A 262 10.40 1.13 -8.66
C PRO A 262 11.83 1.03 -8.12
N ASN A 263 12.52 -0.08 -8.40
CA ASN A 263 13.86 -0.39 -7.89
C ASN A 263 14.97 -0.10 -8.90
N THR A 264 14.69 -0.25 -10.21
CA THR A 264 15.70 -0.11 -11.27
C THR A 264 15.44 1.06 -12.20
N GLY A 265 14.21 1.57 -12.24
CA GLY A 265 13.75 2.60 -13.17
C GLY A 265 13.50 2.10 -14.60
N GLU A 266 13.58 0.79 -14.83
CA GLU A 266 13.33 0.22 -16.17
C GLU A 266 11.92 0.54 -16.68
N PRO A 267 11.77 0.92 -17.97
CA PRO A 267 10.47 1.22 -18.59
C PRO A 267 9.71 -0.09 -18.90
N ALA A 268 9.43 -0.86 -17.86
CA ALA A 268 8.67 -2.10 -17.95
C ALA A 268 7.69 -2.16 -16.75
N PRO A 269 6.43 -2.57 -17.00
CA PRO A 269 5.46 -2.77 -15.93
C PRO A 269 5.99 -3.74 -14.88
N PHE A 270 5.91 -3.34 -13.62
CA PHE A 270 6.43 -4.09 -12.49
C PHE A 270 5.37 -4.18 -11.39
N GLY A 271 5.29 -5.31 -10.69
CA GLY A 271 4.39 -5.44 -9.56
C GLY A 271 4.03 -6.89 -9.30
N ASP A 272 2.92 -7.07 -8.61
CA ASP A 272 2.47 -8.36 -8.10
C ASP A 272 0.99 -8.58 -8.45
N VAL A 273 0.63 -9.84 -8.70
CA VAL A 273 -0.74 -10.28 -8.97
C VAL A 273 -1.07 -11.54 -8.17
N LEU A 274 -2.33 -11.64 -7.75
CA LEU A 274 -2.89 -12.76 -7.03
C LEU A 274 -4.22 -13.18 -7.68
N PHE A 275 -4.30 -14.42 -8.14
CA PHE A 275 -5.48 -14.96 -8.84
C PHE A 275 -6.44 -15.62 -7.84
N GLY A 276 -7.75 -15.40 -7.99
CA GLY A 276 -8.77 -16.02 -7.15
C GLY A 276 -8.79 -15.50 -5.71
N HIS A 277 -8.37 -14.26 -5.48
CA HIS A 277 -8.25 -13.63 -4.16
C HIS A 277 -8.68 -12.16 -4.15
N GLN A 278 -8.95 -11.64 -2.96
CA GLN A 278 -9.33 -10.25 -2.73
C GLN A 278 -8.11 -9.36 -2.45
N GLY A 279 -8.21 -8.06 -2.74
CA GLY A 279 -7.07 -7.12 -2.65
C GLY A 279 -6.45 -7.01 -1.26
N VAL A 280 -7.20 -7.36 -0.21
CA VAL A 280 -6.69 -7.37 1.17
C VAL A 280 -5.56 -8.38 1.35
N ASP A 281 -5.58 -9.50 0.64
CA ASP A 281 -4.58 -10.57 0.75
C ASP A 281 -3.24 -10.18 0.14
N VAL A 282 -3.26 -9.35 -0.92
CA VAL A 282 -2.05 -8.80 -1.56
C VAL A 282 -1.33 -7.84 -0.62
N VAL A 283 -2.08 -6.93 0.02
CA VAL A 283 -1.49 -5.93 0.93
C VAL A 283 -1.08 -6.56 2.27
N ALA A 284 -1.83 -7.56 2.75
CA ALA A 284 -1.52 -8.26 3.99
C ALA A 284 -0.32 -9.21 3.87
N GLY A 285 0.05 -9.64 2.65
CA GLY A 285 1.15 -10.56 2.41
C GLY A 285 0.91 -11.97 2.96
N THR A 286 -0.35 -12.33 3.19
CA THR A 286 -0.79 -13.62 3.73
C THR A 286 -0.78 -14.73 2.69
N SER A 287 -0.77 -14.37 1.40
CA SER A 287 -0.81 -15.29 0.27
C SER A 287 0.40 -15.08 -0.66
N PRO A 288 0.96 -16.17 -1.23
CA PRO A 288 2.09 -16.06 -2.16
C PRO A 288 1.64 -15.37 -3.46
N VAL A 289 2.22 -14.21 -3.73
CA VAL A 289 1.95 -13.44 -4.96
C VAL A 289 2.81 -13.93 -6.12
N LEU A 290 2.32 -13.71 -7.34
CA LEU A 290 3.08 -13.92 -8.58
C LEU A 290 3.53 -12.58 -9.16
N PRO A 291 4.66 -12.54 -9.91
CA PRO A 291 5.04 -11.35 -10.65
C PRO A 291 3.93 -10.91 -11.61
N LEU A 292 3.73 -9.59 -11.76
CA LEU A 292 2.70 -9.00 -12.62
C LEU A 292 2.73 -9.55 -14.06
N THR A 293 3.93 -9.85 -14.58
CA THR A 293 4.14 -10.44 -15.91
C THR A 293 3.45 -11.80 -16.08
N GLY A 294 3.08 -12.49 -14.99
CA GLY A 294 2.25 -13.69 -15.03
C GLY A 294 0.88 -13.47 -15.70
N LEU A 295 0.35 -12.24 -15.67
CA LEU A 295 -0.87 -11.88 -16.40
C LEU A 295 -0.74 -12.06 -17.91
N ALA A 296 0.43 -11.76 -18.49
CA ALA A 296 0.64 -11.87 -19.95
C ALA A 296 0.38 -13.28 -20.48
N THR A 297 0.65 -14.30 -19.65
CA THR A 297 0.40 -15.70 -19.98
C THR A 297 -1.01 -16.14 -19.59
N ARG A 298 -1.49 -15.76 -18.40
CA ARG A 298 -2.75 -16.29 -17.83
C ARG A 298 -4.00 -15.53 -18.28
N GLU A 299 -3.93 -14.21 -18.37
CA GLU A 299 -5.04 -13.33 -18.80
C GLU A 299 -4.50 -12.25 -19.76
N PRO A 300 -4.16 -12.62 -21.01
CA PRO A 300 -3.47 -11.72 -21.95
C PRO A 300 -4.28 -10.47 -22.31
N HIS A 301 -5.62 -10.56 -22.30
CA HIS A 301 -6.49 -9.41 -22.51
C HIS A 301 -6.39 -8.41 -21.35
N VAL A 302 -6.44 -8.90 -20.10
CA VAL A 302 -6.27 -8.06 -18.90
C VAL A 302 -4.88 -7.41 -18.90
N TRP A 303 -3.83 -8.17 -19.23
CA TRP A 303 -2.48 -7.65 -19.37
C TRP A 303 -2.41 -6.49 -20.37
N LYS A 304 -2.95 -6.68 -21.58
CA LYS A 304 -2.96 -5.65 -22.62
C LYS A 304 -3.67 -4.38 -22.15
N THR A 305 -4.88 -4.51 -21.60
CA THR A 305 -5.65 -3.35 -21.11
C THR A 305 -4.92 -2.65 -19.97
N LEU A 306 -4.27 -3.40 -19.08
CA LEU A 306 -3.50 -2.83 -17.97
C LEU A 306 -2.27 -2.05 -18.47
N THR A 307 -1.51 -2.61 -19.42
CA THR A 307 -0.34 -1.91 -19.98
C THR A 307 -0.74 -0.64 -20.73
N GLU A 308 -1.81 -0.69 -21.53
CA GLU A 308 -2.34 0.50 -22.20
C GLU A 308 -2.83 1.56 -21.19
N ALA A 309 -3.43 1.12 -20.08
CA ALA A 309 -3.82 2.04 -19.00
C ALA A 309 -2.61 2.70 -18.32
N LEU A 310 -1.55 1.93 -18.03
CA LEU A 310 -0.32 2.45 -17.44
C LEU A 310 0.35 3.50 -18.33
N ASP A 311 0.43 3.25 -19.65
CA ASP A 311 1.01 4.20 -20.60
C ASP A 311 0.22 5.52 -20.63
N ARG A 312 -1.11 5.43 -20.71
CA ARG A 312 -2.00 6.62 -20.70
C ARG A 312 -1.90 7.41 -19.40
N LEU A 313 -1.77 6.72 -18.27
CA LEU A 313 -1.61 7.36 -16.97
C LEU A 313 -0.26 8.06 -16.87
N GLU A 314 0.80 7.42 -17.36
CA GLU A 314 2.12 8.01 -17.36
C GLU A 314 2.14 9.27 -18.25
N ASP A 315 1.38 9.27 -19.36
CA ASP A 315 1.28 10.45 -20.24
C ASP A 315 0.52 11.58 -19.58
N HIS A 316 -0.57 11.24 -18.90
CA HIS A 316 -1.39 12.21 -18.18
C HIS A 316 -0.63 12.86 -17.02
N TYR A 317 0.01 12.07 -16.16
CA TYR A 317 0.75 12.57 -15.01
C TYR A 317 2.16 13.06 -15.35
N ARG A 318 2.65 12.78 -16.56
CA ARG A 318 4.03 13.06 -17.00
C ARG A 318 5.05 12.51 -16.00
N ASP A 319 4.73 11.36 -15.42
CA ASP A 319 5.51 10.67 -14.39
C ASP A 319 5.05 9.22 -14.28
N ALA A 320 5.96 8.35 -13.85
CA ALA A 320 5.66 6.96 -13.63
C ALA A 320 4.69 6.77 -12.46
N VAL A 321 3.72 5.87 -12.66
CA VAL A 321 2.57 5.70 -11.77
C VAL A 321 2.59 4.36 -11.04
N TYR A 322 1.84 4.32 -9.95
CA TYR A 322 1.45 3.13 -9.20
C TYR A 322 -0.07 3.01 -9.24
N VAL A 323 -0.58 1.82 -9.57
CA VAL A 323 -2.02 1.52 -9.59
C VAL A 323 -2.34 0.28 -8.76
N GLU A 324 -3.50 0.32 -8.10
CA GLU A 324 -4.15 -0.86 -7.53
C GLU A 324 -5.26 -1.27 -8.49
N PHE A 325 -5.37 -2.56 -8.81
CA PHE A 325 -6.38 -3.07 -9.75
C PHE A 325 -6.97 -4.40 -9.30
N THR A 326 -8.17 -4.67 -9.77
CA THR A 326 -8.83 -5.97 -9.70
C THR A 326 -9.36 -6.29 -11.09
N PHE A 327 -9.36 -7.56 -11.47
CA PHE A 327 -10.08 -8.03 -12.64
C PHE A 327 -11.07 -9.11 -12.23
N GLU A 328 -12.29 -9.01 -12.75
CA GLU A 328 -13.40 -9.92 -12.46
C GLU A 328 -13.86 -10.53 -13.77
N THR A 329 -13.84 -11.87 -13.85
CA THR A 329 -14.23 -12.63 -15.05
C THR A 329 -13.52 -12.13 -16.33
N GLY A 330 -12.23 -11.74 -16.20
CA GLY A 330 -11.39 -11.22 -17.28
C GLY A 330 -11.60 -9.75 -17.65
N VAL A 331 -12.40 -8.98 -16.89
CA VAL A 331 -12.59 -7.53 -17.07
C VAL A 331 -11.76 -6.77 -16.05
N LEU A 332 -10.87 -5.87 -16.50
CA LEU A 332 -10.01 -5.05 -15.65
C LEU A 332 -10.77 -3.87 -15.04
N TRP A 333 -10.49 -3.59 -13.76
CA TRP A 333 -10.95 -2.42 -13.02
C TRP A 333 -9.79 -1.80 -12.22
N LEU A 334 -9.61 -0.49 -12.34
CA LEU A 334 -8.63 0.29 -11.59
C LEU A 334 -9.27 0.87 -10.34
N LEU A 335 -8.65 0.60 -9.19
CA LEU A 335 -9.19 0.94 -7.87
C LEU A 335 -8.47 2.12 -7.22
N GLN A 336 -7.28 2.47 -7.73
CA GLN A 336 -6.48 3.58 -7.23
C GLN A 336 -5.34 3.89 -8.19
N VAL A 337 -4.95 5.15 -8.28
CA VAL A 337 -3.70 5.60 -8.89
C VAL A 337 -2.95 6.52 -7.92
N ARG A 338 -1.61 6.45 -7.92
CA ARG A 338 -0.70 7.30 -7.16
C ARG A 338 0.61 7.50 -7.94
N PRO A 339 1.43 8.51 -7.59
CA PRO A 339 2.80 8.60 -8.09
C PRO A 339 3.62 7.36 -7.70
N GLY A 340 4.41 6.84 -8.64
CA GLY A 340 5.38 5.77 -8.39
C GLY A 340 6.46 6.28 -7.44
N ARG A 341 6.65 5.62 -6.29
CA ARG A 341 7.76 5.96 -5.38
C ARG A 341 8.98 5.14 -5.76
N PHE A 342 10.04 5.82 -6.18
CA PHE A 342 11.26 5.20 -6.70
C PHE A 342 12.43 5.26 -5.72
N THR A 343 13.29 4.23 -5.78
CA THR A 343 14.63 4.29 -5.17
C THR A 343 15.50 5.36 -5.84
N GLY A 344 16.60 5.77 -5.22
CA GLY A 344 17.42 6.90 -5.70
C GLY A 344 17.84 6.78 -7.17
N ALA A 345 18.51 5.69 -7.53
CA ALA A 345 18.95 5.45 -8.90
C ALA A 345 17.77 5.26 -9.88
N ALA A 346 16.67 4.63 -9.44
CA ALA A 346 15.49 4.47 -10.26
C ALA A 346 14.81 5.82 -10.55
N ALA A 347 14.70 6.71 -9.55
CA ALA A 347 14.13 8.04 -9.72
C ALA A 347 14.90 8.87 -10.75
N ILE A 348 16.23 8.82 -10.70
CA ILE A 348 17.10 9.50 -11.67
C ILE A 348 16.88 8.94 -13.07
N ARG A 349 16.90 7.62 -13.22
CA ARG A 349 16.66 6.99 -14.52
C ARG A 349 15.30 7.39 -15.08
N VAL A 350 14.22 7.29 -14.28
CA VAL A 350 12.87 7.67 -14.71
C VAL A 350 12.84 9.13 -15.15
N ALA A 351 13.40 10.06 -14.38
CA ALA A 351 13.41 11.48 -14.73
C ALA A 351 14.19 11.76 -16.04
N VAL A 352 15.33 11.08 -16.25
CA VAL A 352 16.11 11.22 -17.48
C VAL A 352 15.41 10.59 -18.67
N ASP A 353 14.89 9.36 -18.53
CA ASP A 353 14.16 8.66 -19.60
C ASP A 353 12.90 9.47 -20.01
N LEU A 354 12.12 10.00 -19.06
CA LEU A 354 10.97 10.85 -19.35
C LEU A 354 11.36 12.15 -20.10
N ALA A 355 12.54 12.70 -19.80
CA ALA A 355 13.04 13.88 -20.52
C ALA A 355 13.50 13.54 -21.94
N ASP A 356 14.14 12.38 -22.12
CA ASP A 356 14.57 11.87 -23.42
C ASP A 356 13.40 11.49 -24.33
N GLU A 357 12.33 10.96 -23.74
CA GLU A 357 11.03 10.71 -24.40
C GLU A 357 10.28 12.02 -24.72
N GLY A 358 10.78 13.19 -24.30
CA GLY A 358 10.17 14.50 -24.55
C GLY A 358 8.92 14.77 -23.71
N ARG A 359 8.65 13.96 -22.67
CA ARG A 359 7.46 14.08 -21.82
C ARG A 359 7.65 15.12 -20.74
N ILE A 360 8.88 15.34 -20.29
CA ILE A 360 9.26 16.43 -19.40
C ILE A 360 10.48 17.19 -19.93
N SER A 361 10.67 18.42 -19.46
CA SER A 361 11.90 19.16 -19.76
C SER A 361 13.06 18.69 -18.88
N ARG A 362 14.31 18.99 -19.27
CA ARG A 362 15.49 18.72 -18.43
C ARG A 362 15.40 19.43 -17.07
N THR A 363 14.95 20.68 -17.06
CA THR A 363 14.71 21.44 -15.82
C THR A 363 13.66 20.76 -14.94
N GLU A 364 12.55 20.29 -15.52
CA GLU A 364 11.53 19.54 -14.78
C GLU A 364 12.09 18.22 -14.21
N ALA A 365 12.92 17.50 -14.97
CA ALA A 365 13.59 16.30 -14.50
C ALA A 365 14.49 16.58 -13.28
N VAL A 366 15.29 17.66 -13.32
CA VAL A 366 16.15 18.09 -12.20
C VAL A 366 15.34 18.38 -10.94
N HIS A 367 14.23 19.11 -11.06
CA HIS A 367 13.38 19.44 -9.90
C HIS A 367 12.57 18.25 -9.36
N ARG A 368 12.35 17.21 -10.16
CA ARG A 368 11.58 16.03 -9.76
C ARG A 368 12.36 15.08 -8.84
N VAL A 369 13.69 15.06 -8.97
CA VAL A 369 14.55 14.21 -8.14
C VAL A 369 15.04 14.98 -6.93
N SER A 370 14.67 14.49 -5.73
CA SER A 370 15.14 15.10 -4.48
C SER A 370 16.64 14.88 -4.25
N ARG A 371 17.28 15.80 -3.53
CA ARG A 371 18.68 15.65 -3.08
C ARG A 371 18.95 14.30 -2.41
N ARG A 372 18.02 13.84 -1.57
CA ARG A 372 18.10 12.55 -0.87
C ARG A 372 18.09 11.37 -1.84
N GLN A 373 17.37 11.45 -2.96
CA GLN A 373 17.41 10.42 -4.00
C GLN A 373 18.76 10.41 -4.73
N VAL A 374 19.36 11.58 -5.00
CA VAL A 374 20.70 11.68 -5.58
C VAL A 374 21.75 11.05 -4.67
N GLU A 375 21.75 11.38 -3.38
CA GLU A 375 22.65 10.78 -2.38
C GLU A 375 22.51 9.24 -2.33
N ARG A 376 21.28 8.74 -2.49
CA ARG A 376 20.95 7.31 -2.48
C ARG A 376 21.27 6.58 -3.78
N ALA A 377 21.44 7.27 -4.90
CA ALA A 377 21.71 6.63 -6.19
C ALA A 377 23.05 5.88 -6.22
N ARG A 378 24.01 6.33 -5.40
CA ARG A 378 25.35 5.73 -5.26
C ARG A 378 25.41 4.65 -4.19
N THR A 379 24.28 4.31 -3.56
CA THR A 379 24.25 3.32 -2.50
C THR A 379 24.38 1.91 -3.10
N PRO A 380 25.26 1.04 -2.55
CA PRO A 380 25.37 -0.35 -3.01
C PRO A 380 24.03 -1.09 -2.98
N ARG A 381 23.84 -2.03 -3.92
CA ARG A 381 22.65 -2.88 -4.05
C ARG A 381 23.05 -4.36 -4.14
N ILE A 382 22.13 -5.28 -3.82
CA ILE A 382 22.34 -6.71 -4.10
C ILE A 382 22.45 -6.91 -5.62
N ALA A 383 23.47 -7.64 -6.08
CA ALA A 383 23.63 -7.93 -7.51
C ALA A 383 22.55 -8.93 -7.97
N PRO A 384 21.76 -8.62 -9.01
CA PRO A 384 20.82 -9.58 -9.56
C PRO A 384 21.60 -10.70 -10.25
N ARG A 385 21.57 -11.91 -9.68
CA ARG A 385 22.10 -13.11 -10.32
C ARG A 385 21.08 -14.25 -10.29
N PRO A 386 21.05 -15.14 -11.31
CA PRO A 386 20.11 -16.25 -11.38
C PRO A 386 20.20 -17.24 -10.20
N ASP A 387 21.37 -17.33 -9.55
CA ASP A 387 21.67 -18.20 -8.41
C ASP A 387 21.36 -17.55 -7.05
N THR A 388 20.97 -16.27 -7.02
CA THR A 388 20.63 -15.57 -5.78
C THR A 388 19.30 -16.09 -5.26
N THR A 389 19.33 -16.75 -4.09
CA THR A 389 18.11 -17.20 -3.41
C THR A 389 17.53 -16.05 -2.59
N LEU A 390 16.56 -15.33 -3.15
CA LEU A 390 15.77 -14.35 -2.40
C LEU A 390 14.88 -15.07 -1.38
N LEU A 391 14.98 -14.66 -0.12
CA LEU A 391 14.11 -15.12 0.96
C LEU A 391 12.78 -14.36 0.92
N GLY A 392 12.82 -13.07 0.63
CA GLY A 392 11.63 -12.26 0.41
C GLY A 392 11.94 -10.78 0.38
N ARG A 393 10.91 -9.96 0.57
CA ARG A 393 10.98 -8.50 0.46
C ARG A 393 10.18 -7.83 1.57
N GLY A 394 10.77 -6.81 2.18
CA GLY A 394 10.09 -5.85 3.04
C GLY A 394 10.20 -4.43 2.49
N THR A 395 10.01 -3.44 3.34
CA THR A 395 10.21 -2.03 3.00
C THR A 395 11.66 -1.61 3.29
N GLY A 396 12.39 -1.10 2.29
CA GLY A 396 13.69 -0.48 2.48
C GLY A 396 13.60 0.80 3.34
N ALA A 397 14.01 0.72 4.59
CA ALA A 397 13.89 1.80 5.58
C ALA A 397 15.12 2.71 5.63
N CYS A 398 16.31 2.11 5.50
CA CYS A 398 17.58 2.80 5.52
C CYS A 398 18.49 2.20 4.43
N PRO A 399 18.98 3.00 3.47
CA PRO A 399 19.75 2.53 2.32
C PRO A 399 21.04 1.79 2.70
N GLY A 400 21.48 0.92 1.78
CA GLY A 400 22.75 0.19 1.84
C GLY A 400 22.54 -1.31 1.80
N VAL A 401 23.64 -2.06 1.71
CA VAL A 401 23.63 -3.52 1.79
C VAL A 401 24.44 -3.95 2.99
N ALA A 402 23.89 -4.88 3.77
CA ALA A 402 24.58 -5.50 4.87
C ALA A 402 24.50 -7.03 4.72
N THR A 403 25.65 -7.69 4.82
CA THR A 403 25.75 -9.15 4.91
C THR A 403 26.18 -9.51 6.31
N GLY A 404 25.47 -10.45 6.95
CA GLY A 404 25.78 -10.87 8.30
C GLY A 404 25.01 -12.10 8.73
N ARG A 405 25.42 -12.66 9.87
CA ARG A 405 24.73 -13.79 10.49
C ARG A 405 23.45 -13.34 11.16
N ILE A 406 22.36 -14.10 11.02
CA ILE A 406 21.10 -13.83 11.70
C ILE A 406 21.32 -13.87 13.21
N ALA A 407 20.84 -12.86 13.92
CA ALA A 407 20.68 -12.87 15.38
C ALA A 407 19.22 -12.51 15.71
N THR A 408 18.49 -13.40 16.40
CA THR A 408 17.05 -13.18 16.69
C THR A 408 16.82 -12.39 17.97
N THR A 409 17.86 -12.23 18.79
CA THR A 409 17.84 -11.45 20.03
C THR A 409 19.00 -10.45 20.09
N THR A 410 18.84 -9.42 20.92
CA THR A 410 19.87 -8.39 21.14
C THR A 410 21.12 -8.96 21.79
N GLU A 411 20.97 -9.92 22.70
CA GLU A 411 22.08 -10.58 23.36
C GLU A 411 22.84 -11.50 22.40
N ALA A 412 22.13 -12.23 21.54
CA ALA A 412 22.76 -12.97 20.45
C ALA A 412 23.54 -12.04 19.51
N ALA A 413 22.95 -10.91 19.12
CA ALA A 413 23.61 -9.94 18.25
C ALA A 413 24.92 -9.43 18.87
N ARG A 414 24.93 -9.12 20.17
CA ARG A 414 26.15 -8.71 20.89
C ARG A 414 27.21 -9.80 20.96
N ARG A 415 26.81 -11.02 21.32
CA ARG A 415 27.71 -12.18 21.40
C ARG A 415 28.35 -12.46 20.05
N MET A 416 27.55 -12.49 18.99
CA MET A 416 27.98 -12.87 17.65
C MET A 416 28.72 -11.76 16.89
N ALA A 417 28.52 -10.49 17.27
CA ALA A 417 29.19 -9.34 16.64
C ALA A 417 30.72 -9.36 16.85
N ALA A 418 31.19 -10.03 17.92
CA ALA A 418 32.62 -10.23 18.16
C ALA A 418 33.28 -11.08 17.06
N ASP A 419 32.54 -12.04 16.49
CA ASP A 419 33.03 -13.00 15.50
C ASP A 419 32.75 -12.57 14.05
N GLY A 420 32.22 -11.35 13.83
CA GLY A 420 31.84 -10.84 12.50
C GLY A 420 30.46 -10.21 12.41
N PRO A 421 30.05 -9.72 11.22
CA PRO A 421 28.84 -8.93 11.05
C PRO A 421 27.57 -9.74 11.31
N VAL A 422 26.59 -9.09 11.93
CA VAL A 422 25.29 -9.68 12.28
C VAL A 422 24.14 -8.86 11.71
N ILE A 423 23.08 -9.54 11.29
CA ILE A 423 21.80 -8.92 10.96
C ILE A 423 20.87 -9.18 12.14
N LEU A 424 20.48 -8.11 12.83
CA LEU A 424 19.51 -8.19 13.92
C LEU A 424 18.12 -8.37 13.33
N VAL A 425 17.49 -9.52 13.62
CA VAL A 425 16.17 -9.88 13.13
C VAL A 425 15.18 -9.87 14.29
N ARG A 426 14.15 -9.03 14.21
CA ARG A 426 13.15 -8.88 15.30
C ARG A 426 11.71 -8.85 14.75
N PRO A 427 10.70 -9.26 15.54
CA PRO A 427 9.31 -8.99 15.18
C PRO A 427 9.06 -7.49 14.99
N GLU A 428 9.50 -6.71 15.96
CA GLU A 428 9.59 -5.25 15.98
C GLU A 428 10.70 -4.83 16.94
N THR A 429 11.18 -3.60 16.86
CA THR A 429 12.22 -3.07 17.77
C THR A 429 11.63 -2.03 18.70
N SER A 430 12.24 -1.89 19.87
CA SER A 430 11.95 -0.94 20.91
C SER A 430 13.24 -0.26 21.41
N PRO A 431 13.14 0.78 22.26
CA PRO A 431 14.32 1.38 22.89
C PRO A 431 15.18 0.37 23.69
N ASN A 432 14.61 -0.74 24.14
CA ASN A 432 15.36 -1.78 24.84
C ASN A 432 16.30 -2.58 23.92
N ASP A 433 16.08 -2.50 22.60
CA ASP A 433 16.89 -3.20 21.61
C ASP A 433 18.15 -2.44 21.20
N MET A 434 18.39 -1.24 21.76
CA MET A 434 19.46 -0.33 21.35
C MET A 434 20.85 -0.96 21.39
N ASN A 435 21.15 -1.81 22.36
CA ASN A 435 22.45 -2.47 22.44
C ASN A 435 22.67 -3.45 21.28
N GLY A 436 21.62 -4.14 20.81
CA GLY A 436 21.68 -5.01 19.64
C GLY A 436 21.72 -4.20 18.34
N LEU A 437 20.89 -3.15 18.25
CA LEU A 437 20.85 -2.24 17.09
C LEU A 437 22.20 -1.53 16.88
N ALA A 438 22.88 -1.15 17.96
CA ALA A 438 24.17 -0.48 17.93
C ALA A 438 25.32 -1.37 17.43
N VAL A 439 25.24 -2.70 17.60
CA VAL A 439 26.28 -3.63 17.13
C VAL A 439 25.98 -4.28 15.78
N ALA A 440 24.71 -4.31 15.35
CA ALA A 440 24.32 -4.98 14.11
C ALA A 440 24.90 -4.31 12.86
N ALA A 441 25.26 -5.08 11.84
CA ALA A 441 25.62 -4.55 10.52
C ALA A 441 24.38 -4.08 9.75
N GLY A 442 23.22 -4.70 10.01
CA GLY A 442 21.96 -4.35 9.39
C GLY A 442 20.76 -4.83 10.23
N ILE A 443 19.57 -4.32 9.90
CA ILE A 443 18.35 -4.52 10.69
C ILE A 443 17.25 -5.10 9.79
N LEU A 444 16.60 -6.17 10.25
CA LEU A 444 15.47 -6.78 9.56
C LEU A 444 14.29 -6.92 10.55
N THR A 445 13.10 -6.44 10.18
CA THR A 445 11.90 -6.64 11.00
C THR A 445 10.72 -7.22 10.24
N ALA A 446 9.94 -8.08 10.92
CA ALA A 446 8.71 -8.64 10.36
C ALA A 446 7.60 -7.58 10.27
N ARG A 447 7.52 -6.68 11.25
CA ARG A 447 6.55 -5.59 11.31
C ARG A 447 7.23 -4.23 11.31
N GLY A 448 6.45 -3.21 11.00
CA GLY A 448 6.88 -1.80 11.03
C GLY A 448 7.03 -1.20 9.64
N GLY A 449 6.62 0.07 9.51
CA GLY A 449 6.75 0.84 8.28
C GLY A 449 7.99 1.75 8.26
N PRO A 450 8.10 2.64 7.24
CA PRO A 450 9.20 3.59 7.10
C PRO A 450 9.45 4.51 8.31
N ALA A 451 8.43 4.73 9.16
CA ALA A 451 8.51 5.56 10.37
C ALA A 451 8.59 4.74 11.67
N SER A 452 8.69 3.40 11.58
CA SER A 452 8.84 2.54 12.75
C SER A 452 10.11 2.85 13.54
N HIS A 453 10.15 2.46 14.82
CA HIS A 453 11.34 2.61 15.67
C HIS A 453 12.59 2.05 14.98
N ALA A 454 12.51 0.85 14.39
CA ALA A 454 13.59 0.22 13.65
C ALA A 454 14.09 1.12 12.52
N ALA A 455 13.17 1.66 11.72
CA ALA A 455 13.49 2.52 10.60
C ALA A 455 14.11 3.86 11.02
N VAL A 456 13.61 4.47 12.09
CA VAL A 456 14.12 5.74 12.64
C VAL A 456 15.53 5.55 13.18
N VAL A 457 15.73 4.53 14.02
CA VAL A 457 17.04 4.25 14.64
C VAL A 457 18.07 3.78 13.61
N ALA A 458 17.66 2.94 12.64
CA ALA A 458 18.54 2.54 11.55
C ALA A 458 19.12 3.74 10.81
N ARG A 459 18.28 4.75 10.53
CA ARG A 459 18.71 5.98 9.86
C ARG A 459 19.66 6.81 10.73
N SER A 460 19.40 6.95 12.03
CA SER A 460 20.31 7.69 12.91
C SER A 460 21.65 7.00 13.07
N LEU A 461 21.68 5.67 12.99
CA LEU A 461 22.91 4.86 13.07
C LEU A 461 23.59 4.65 11.70
N GLY A 462 22.96 5.07 10.59
CA GLY A 462 23.48 4.85 9.24
C GLY A 462 23.54 3.37 8.82
N LYS A 463 22.64 2.52 9.35
CA LYS A 463 22.68 1.07 9.14
C LYS A 463 21.62 0.63 8.12
N PRO A 464 21.96 -0.22 7.13
CA PRO A 464 20.98 -0.79 6.22
C PRO A 464 19.82 -1.44 6.96
N ALA A 465 18.58 -1.15 6.54
CA ALA A 465 17.41 -1.69 7.21
C ALA A 465 16.27 -2.03 6.25
N VAL A 466 15.70 -3.22 6.45
CA VAL A 466 14.49 -3.70 5.80
C VAL A 466 13.44 -3.93 6.90
N VAL A 467 12.28 -3.30 6.79
CA VAL A 467 11.23 -3.36 7.81
C VAL A 467 9.91 -3.84 7.23
N GLY A 468 9.08 -4.49 8.03
CA GLY A 468 7.75 -4.91 7.60
C GLY A 468 7.76 -6.04 6.57
N MET A 469 8.71 -6.99 6.69
CA MET A 469 8.69 -8.20 5.89
C MET A 469 7.64 -9.18 6.46
N GLY A 470 6.38 -9.05 6.06
CA GLY A 470 5.26 -9.79 6.65
C GLY A 470 5.35 -11.31 6.59
N THR A 471 6.12 -11.86 5.64
CA THR A 471 6.38 -13.30 5.49
C THR A 471 7.41 -13.86 6.47
N LEU A 472 8.03 -13.00 7.29
CA LEU A 472 9.05 -13.37 8.26
C LEU A 472 8.40 -13.70 9.62
N ALA A 473 8.57 -14.95 10.05
CA ALA A 473 8.31 -15.39 11.42
C ALA A 473 9.63 -15.52 12.18
N ILE A 474 9.66 -15.07 13.44
CA ILE A 474 10.83 -15.16 14.32
C ILE A 474 10.46 -16.05 15.51
N ASP A 475 11.25 -17.09 15.74
CA ASP A 475 11.18 -17.91 16.94
C ASP A 475 12.44 -17.66 17.79
N GLU A 476 12.30 -16.79 18.77
CA GLU A 476 13.38 -16.43 19.70
C GLU A 476 13.75 -17.59 20.63
N THR A 477 12.81 -18.51 20.89
CA THR A 477 13.02 -19.63 21.81
C THR A 477 13.90 -20.70 21.16
N ASN A 478 13.62 -21.01 19.89
CA ASN A 478 14.37 -21.97 19.09
C ASN A 478 15.51 -21.34 18.29
N ALA A 479 15.82 -20.06 18.52
CA ALA A 479 16.84 -19.30 17.83
C ALA A 479 16.79 -19.50 16.30
N SER A 480 15.62 -19.24 15.70
CA SER A 480 15.42 -19.45 14.27
C SER A 480 14.44 -18.43 13.67
N ILE A 481 14.49 -18.30 12.35
CA ILE A 481 13.51 -17.54 11.57
C ILE A 481 12.89 -18.44 10.51
N THR A 482 11.64 -18.18 10.16
CA THR A 482 10.93 -18.87 9.08
C THR A 482 10.48 -17.87 8.04
N VAL A 483 10.77 -18.16 6.78
CA VAL A 483 10.32 -17.37 5.62
C VAL A 483 9.76 -18.32 4.57
N GLY A 484 8.44 -18.24 4.34
CA GLY A 484 7.73 -19.24 3.54
C GLY A 484 7.88 -20.64 4.16
N GLU A 485 8.37 -21.59 3.37
CA GLU A 485 8.61 -22.98 3.82
C GLU A 485 10.01 -23.21 4.42
N ARG A 486 10.86 -22.17 4.46
CA ARG A 486 12.26 -22.30 4.88
C ARG A 486 12.45 -21.83 6.31
N THR A 487 12.97 -22.70 7.16
CA THR A 487 13.47 -22.34 8.50
C THR A 487 14.98 -22.22 8.48
N LEU A 488 15.49 -21.08 8.95
CA LEU A 488 16.91 -20.74 9.03
C LEU A 488 17.29 -20.58 10.51
N ALA A 489 18.36 -21.25 10.93
CA ALA A 489 18.86 -21.11 12.29
C ALA A 489 19.60 -19.77 12.48
N GLU A 490 19.61 -19.27 13.72
CA GLU A 490 20.54 -18.23 14.17
C GLU A 490 21.97 -18.58 13.77
N GLY A 491 22.75 -17.59 13.35
CA GLY A 491 24.07 -17.83 12.77
C GLY A 491 24.09 -18.02 11.25
N THR A 492 22.95 -18.35 10.63
CA THR A 492 22.88 -18.46 9.16
C THR A 492 23.18 -17.12 8.51
N LEU A 493 24.03 -17.13 7.49
CA LEU A 493 24.43 -15.92 6.78
C LEU A 493 23.31 -15.45 5.85
N VAL A 494 23.01 -14.15 5.90
CA VAL A 494 22.03 -13.49 5.01
C VAL A 494 22.55 -12.14 4.56
N THR A 495 22.00 -11.64 3.46
CA THR A 495 22.27 -10.31 2.93
C THR A 495 20.96 -9.52 2.83
N ILE A 496 20.95 -8.30 3.36
CA ILE A 496 19.81 -7.38 3.26
C ILE A 496 20.17 -6.16 2.41
N ASP A 497 19.22 -5.74 1.57
CA ASP A 497 19.27 -4.50 0.81
C ASP A 497 18.27 -3.51 1.40
N GLY A 498 18.76 -2.59 2.23
CA GLY A 498 17.94 -1.58 2.88
C GLY A 498 17.44 -0.47 1.93
N THR A 499 17.84 -0.50 0.66
CA THR A 499 17.32 0.39 -0.38
C THR A 499 16.11 -0.23 -1.09
N GLY A 500 16.26 -1.45 -1.61
CA GLY A 500 15.23 -2.18 -2.35
C GLY A 500 14.27 -3.01 -1.49
N GLY A 501 14.60 -3.18 -0.20
CA GLY A 501 13.85 -4.02 0.72
C GLY A 501 14.10 -5.52 0.56
N GLU A 502 15.11 -5.91 -0.23
CA GLU A 502 15.37 -7.31 -0.59
C GLU A 502 16.15 -8.03 0.51
N VAL A 503 15.82 -9.30 0.76
CA VAL A 503 16.53 -10.17 1.71
C VAL A 503 16.92 -11.46 0.99
N ALA A 504 18.19 -11.81 1.01
CA ALA A 504 18.75 -12.96 0.32
C ALA A 504 19.50 -13.90 1.27
N LEU A 505 19.49 -15.20 0.95
CA LEU A 505 20.24 -16.21 1.66
C LEU A 505 21.72 -16.15 1.28
N GLY A 506 22.61 -16.23 2.27
CA GLY A 506 24.06 -16.23 2.08
C GLY A 506 24.67 -14.84 1.89
N GLY A 507 25.96 -14.84 1.59
CA GLY A 507 26.70 -13.64 1.21
C GLY A 507 26.55 -13.41 -0.29
N VAL A 508 25.77 -12.39 -0.66
CA VAL A 508 25.50 -12.09 -2.07
C VAL A 508 26.42 -10.95 -2.51
N PRO A 509 27.02 -11.02 -3.71
CA PRO A 509 27.80 -9.92 -4.25
C PRO A 509 26.98 -8.63 -4.27
N THR A 510 27.64 -7.53 -3.93
CA THR A 510 27.04 -6.20 -4.02
C THR A 510 27.56 -5.50 -5.26
N VAL A 511 26.67 -4.72 -5.89
CA VAL A 511 27.03 -3.81 -6.96
C VAL A 511 26.82 -2.41 -6.43
N THR A 512 27.92 -1.68 -6.28
CA THR A 512 27.84 -0.22 -6.35
C THR A 512 27.82 0.09 -7.82
N ARG A 513 26.68 0.52 -8.37
CA ARG A 513 26.67 0.95 -9.76
C ARG A 513 27.70 2.09 -9.85
N GLU A 514 28.73 1.92 -10.69
CA GLU A 514 29.47 3.06 -11.24
C GLU A 514 28.44 4.05 -11.80
N ASN A 515 28.77 5.35 -11.87
CA ASN A 515 27.82 6.33 -12.34
C ASN A 515 27.20 5.84 -13.66
N GLY A 516 25.93 5.42 -13.62
CA GLY A 516 25.25 5.04 -14.85
C GLY A 516 25.18 6.29 -15.72
N ASP A 517 25.13 6.11 -17.04
CA ASP A 517 24.94 7.19 -18.01
C ASP A 517 23.84 8.18 -17.56
N HIS A 518 22.72 7.66 -17.04
CA HIS A 518 21.65 8.46 -16.45
C HIS A 518 22.09 9.38 -15.29
N LEU A 519 22.93 8.92 -14.36
CA LEU A 519 23.39 9.73 -13.23
C LEU A 519 24.34 10.84 -13.69
N GLU A 520 25.26 10.55 -14.61
CA GLU A 520 26.19 11.56 -15.13
C GLU A 520 25.45 12.64 -15.90
N ARG A 521 24.52 12.23 -16.79
CA ARG A 521 23.67 13.14 -17.54
C ARG A 521 22.79 13.99 -16.62
N PHE A 522 22.18 13.38 -15.61
CA PHE A 522 21.38 14.10 -14.62
C PHE A 522 22.22 15.14 -13.87
N LEU A 523 23.42 14.79 -13.41
CA LEU A 523 24.31 15.73 -12.73
C LEU A 523 24.73 16.89 -13.65
N ALA A 524 25.04 16.63 -14.92
CA ALA A 524 25.31 17.68 -15.90
C ALA A 524 24.12 18.65 -16.04
N TRP A 525 22.88 18.13 -16.11
CA TRP A 525 21.69 18.98 -16.15
C TRP A 525 21.52 19.80 -14.86
N THR A 526 21.85 19.24 -13.69
CA THR A 526 21.79 20.00 -12.43
C THR A 526 22.79 21.17 -12.41
N GLU A 527 23.98 20.98 -13.01
CA GLU A 527 24.97 22.06 -13.11
C GLU A 527 24.53 23.15 -14.08
N GLU A 528 23.94 22.77 -15.22
CA GLU A 528 23.37 23.72 -16.19
C GLU A 528 22.24 24.56 -15.56
N ASP A 529 21.30 23.92 -14.87
CA ASP A 529 20.18 24.58 -14.21
C ASP A 529 20.64 25.51 -13.06
N ALA A 530 21.66 25.08 -12.29
CA ALA A 530 22.28 25.90 -11.25
C ALA A 530 23.02 27.13 -11.81
N ARG A 531 23.51 27.08 -13.06
CA ARG A 531 24.10 28.25 -13.74
C ARG A 531 23.02 29.21 -14.22
N LEU A 532 21.95 28.69 -14.82
CA LEU A 532 20.82 29.48 -15.34
C LEU A 532 20.04 30.19 -14.22
N SER A 533 19.95 29.61 -13.03
CA SER A 533 19.30 30.23 -11.86
C SER A 533 20.15 31.32 -11.17
N ARG A 534 21.45 31.41 -11.51
CA ARG A 534 22.38 32.42 -10.98
C ARG A 534 22.63 33.59 -11.95
N SER A 535 22.27 33.43 -13.21
CA SER A 535 22.25 34.48 -14.24
C SER A 535 20.90 35.18 -14.28
#